data_AF-A0A3E4F612-F1
#
_entry.id   AF-A0A3E4F612-F1
#
_cell.length_a   1.000
_cell.length_b   1.000
_cell.length_c   1.000
_cell.angle_alpha   90.00
_cell.angle_beta   90.00
_cell.angle_gamma   90.00
#
_symmetry.space_group_name_H-M   'P 1'
#
loop_
_entity.id
_entity.type
_entity.pdbx_description
1 polymer ?
#
loop_
_entity_poly.entity_id
_entity_poly.type
_entity_poly.pdbx_seq_one_letter_code
_entity_poly.pdbx_strand_id
1 'polypeptide(L)' 'MNYKVEKKIICEETGKEFCVGDTVSIRYSNGGGNGCCEITKITGTGFHFNNGGKRDKNVQLKDITELQ' A
#
# COMPACT_ATOMS: atom_id res chain seq x y z
N MET A 1 9.63 16.63 -23.80
CA MET A 1 8.75 15.45 -23.73
C MET A 1 8.49 15.18 -22.26
N ASN A 2 7.24 15.28 -21.81
CA ASN A 2 6.87 15.12 -20.40
C ASN A 2 6.20 13.75 -20.22
N TYR A 3 7.00 12.70 -20.07
CA TYR A 3 6.49 11.36 -19.78
C TYR A 3 6.28 11.19 -18.27
N LYS A 4 5.15 10.59 -17.88
CA LYS A 4 4.84 10.23 -16.49
C LYS A 4 4.67 8.72 -16.42
N VAL A 5 5.33 8.08 -15.46
CA VAL A 5 5.14 6.66 -15.14
C VAL A 5 4.55 6.58 -13.75
N GLU A 6 3.45 5.85 -13.61
CA GLU A 6 2.78 5.63 -12.33
C GLU A 6 2.60 4.14 -12.09
N LYS A 7 2.80 3.73 -10.83
CA LYS A 7 2.45 2.40 -10.36
C LYS A 7 1.28 2.54 -9.40
N LYS A 8 0.35 1.60 -9.50
CA LYS A 8 -0.84 1.54 -8.65
C LYS A 8 -1.07 0.12 -8.16
N ILE A 9 -1.64 0.02 -6.96
CA ILE A 9 -2.24 -1.20 -6.44
C ILE A 9 -3.72 -1.13 -6.79
N ILE A 10 -4.28 -2.20 -7.33
CA ILE A 10 -5.69 -2.27 -7.71
C ILE A 10 -6.35 -3.37 -6.88
N CYS A 11 -7.38 -3.04 -6.14
CA CYS A 11 -8.24 -4.02 -5.49
C CYS A 11 -9.24 -4.56 -6.51
N GLU A 12 -9.08 -5.81 -6.96
CA GLU A 12 -9.91 -6.39 -8.02
C GLU A 12 -11.40 -6.47 -7.66
N GLU A 13 -11.73 -6.67 -6.37
CA GLU A 13 -13.11 -6.77 -5.90
C GLU A 13 -13.86 -5.43 -5.93
N THR A 14 -13.18 -4.35 -5.56
CA THR A 14 -13.81 -3.02 -5.40
C THR A 14 -13.48 -2.06 -6.53
N GLY A 15 -12.49 -2.37 -7.36
CA GLY A 15 -11.93 -1.47 -8.36
C GLY A 15 -11.14 -0.29 -7.79
N LYS A 16 -10.94 -0.21 -6.46
CA LYS A 16 -10.18 0.87 -5.85
C LYS A 16 -8.72 0.82 -6.26
N GLU A 17 -8.16 1.99 -6.54
CA GLU A 17 -6.75 2.16 -6.89
C GLU A 17 -6.04 2.94 -5.79
N PHE A 18 -4.82 2.50 -5.46
CA PHE A 18 -3.97 3.14 -4.48
C PHE A 18 -2.59 3.45 -5.08
N CYS A 19 -2.10 4.64 -4.82
CA CYS A 19 -0.89 5.23 -5.36
C CYS A 19 0.10 5.62 -4.26
N VAL A 20 1.32 5.95 -4.67
CA VAL A 20 2.31 6.55 -3.75
C VAL A 20 1.78 7.90 -3.27
N GLY A 21 1.84 8.13 -1.95
CA GLY A 21 1.30 9.30 -1.25
C GLY A 21 -0.07 9.07 -0.62
N ASP A 22 -0.77 7.98 -0.98
CA ASP A 22 -2.05 7.68 -0.36
C ASP A 22 -1.85 7.18 1.08
N THR A 23 -2.72 7.62 1.98
CA THR A 23 -2.80 7.11 3.35
C THR A 23 -3.86 6.02 3.41
N VAL A 24 -3.44 4.82 3.78
CA VAL A 24 -4.29 3.62 3.79
C VAL A 24 -4.27 2.94 5.16
N SER A 25 -5.27 2.09 5.39
CA SER A 25 -5.29 1.13 6.49
C SER A 25 -5.10 -0.30 5.95
N ILE A 26 -4.17 -1.03 6.56
CA ILE A 26 -3.79 -2.39 6.15
C ILE A 26 -4.39 -3.39 7.13
N ARG A 27 -5.07 -4.42 6.61
CA ARG A 27 -5.48 -5.58 7.41
C ARG A 27 -4.71 -6.83 6.98
N TYR A 28 -4.02 -7.46 7.91
CA TYR A 28 -3.18 -8.62 7.61
C TYR A 28 -3.95 -9.94 7.71
N SER A 29 -3.55 -10.92 6.89
CA SER A 29 -4.19 -12.24 6.86
C SER A 29 -3.98 -13.06 8.13
N ASN A 30 -2.93 -12.77 8.90
CA ASN A 30 -2.65 -13.41 10.19
C ASN A 30 -3.35 -12.72 11.38
N GLY A 31 -4.23 -11.76 11.12
CA GLY A 31 -4.90 -10.96 12.14
C GLY A 31 -4.17 -9.68 12.50
N GLY A 32 -4.90 -8.73 13.06
CA GLY A 32 -4.40 -7.37 13.33
C GLY A 32 -4.45 -6.47 12.10
N GLY A 33 -3.95 -5.24 12.27
CA GLY A 33 -3.93 -4.24 11.21
C GLY A 33 -3.07 -3.04 11.58
N ASN A 34 -2.83 -2.19 10.59
CA ASN A 34 -2.08 -0.95 10.77
C ASN A 34 -2.80 0.19 10.06
N GLY A 35 -3.24 1.19 10.82
CA GLY A 35 -3.89 2.39 10.29
C GLY A 35 -2.87 3.48 9.95
N CYS A 36 -3.32 4.49 9.22
CA CYS A 36 -2.55 5.69 8.88
C CYS A 36 -1.19 5.38 8.22
N CYS A 37 -1.19 4.45 7.26
CA CYS A 37 -0.01 4.05 6.51
C CYS A 37 0.08 4.85 5.21
N GLU A 38 1.01 5.79 5.10
CA GLU A 38 1.30 6.47 3.85
C GLU A 38 2.13 5.56 2.94
N ILE A 39 1.65 5.28 1.73
CA ILE A 39 2.38 4.46 0.75
C ILE A 39 3.56 5.28 0.21
N THR A 40 4.78 4.85 0.48
CA THR A 40 5.99 5.56 0.02
C THR A 40 6.56 4.99 -1.27
N LYS A 41 6.29 3.72 -1.58
CA LYS A 41 6.76 3.06 -2.81
C LYS A 41 5.96 1.80 -3.14
N ILE A 42 5.54 1.65 -4.40
CA ILE A 42 4.90 0.42 -4.88
C ILE A 42 5.91 -0.48 -5.61
N THR A 43 5.87 -1.77 -5.31
CA THR A 43 6.69 -2.82 -5.93
C THR A 43 5.79 -3.80 -6.68
N GLY A 44 6.37 -4.77 -7.40
CA GLY A 44 5.58 -5.75 -8.14
C GLY A 44 4.77 -6.72 -7.26
N THR A 45 5.14 -6.88 -5.99
CA THR A 45 4.57 -7.89 -5.08
C THR A 45 4.01 -7.30 -3.79
N GLY A 46 4.04 -5.97 -3.63
CA GLY A 46 3.87 -5.32 -2.34
C GLY A 46 4.16 -3.83 -2.40
N PHE A 47 4.23 -3.19 -1.24
CA PHE A 47 4.57 -1.78 -1.13
C PHE A 47 5.29 -1.46 0.18
N HIS A 48 5.97 -0.33 0.18
CA HIS A 48 6.54 0.30 1.35
C HIS A 48 5.58 1.36 1.88
N PHE A 49 5.56 1.52 3.20
CA PHE A 49 4.73 2.52 3.84
C PHE A 49 5.39 3.10 5.09
N ASN A 50 4.98 4.30 5.47
CA ASN A 50 5.34 4.93 6.73
C ASN A 50 4.08 5.17 7.58
N ASN A 51 4.14 4.91 8.88
CA ASN A 51 3.02 5.10 9.81
C ASN A 51 3.41 6.00 10.99
N GLY A 52 4.17 7.06 10.73
CA GLY A 52 4.68 7.99 11.75
C GLY A 52 6.00 7.55 12.41
N GLY A 53 6.65 6.53 11.86
CA GLY A 53 7.92 6.01 12.34
C GLY A 53 9.14 6.64 11.66
N LYS A 54 10.33 6.49 12.25
CA LYS A 54 11.60 6.93 11.64
C LYS A 54 11.99 6.17 10.37
N ARG A 55 11.41 5.00 10.12
CA ARG A 55 11.77 4.11 9.01
C ARG A 55 10.52 3.57 8.34
N ASP A 56 10.61 3.46 7.03
CA ASP A 56 9.62 2.78 6.22
C ASP A 56 9.59 1.29 6.53
N LYS A 57 8.38 0.75 6.52
CA LYS A 57 8.09 -0.68 6.59
C LYS A 57 7.70 -1.16 5.20
N ASN A 58 7.62 -2.47 5.02
CA ASN A 58 7.10 -3.07 3.81
C ASN A 58 6.09 -4.16 4.12
N VAL A 59 5.26 -4.46 3.13
CA VAL A 59 4.28 -5.55 3.18
C VAL A 59 4.12 -6.14 1.78
N GLN A 60 3.92 -7.45 1.71
CA GLN A 60 3.59 -8.14 0.46
C GLN A 60 2.07 -8.24 0.32
N LEU A 61 1.55 -8.08 -0.91
CA LEU A 61 0.11 -8.14 -1.16
C LEU A 61 -0.51 -9.49 -0.75
N LYS A 62 0.25 -10.58 -0.82
CA LYS A 62 -0.19 -11.92 -0.39
C LYS A 62 -0.46 -12.01 1.12
N ASP A 63 0.11 -11.12 1.92
CA ASP A 63 -0.01 -11.10 3.38
C ASP A 63 -1.13 -10.15 3.86
N ILE A 64 -1.81 -9.49 2.93
CA ILE A 64 -2.88 -8.52 3.18
C ILE A 64 -4.21 -9.13 2.77
N THR A 65 -5.23 -8.95 3.60
CA THR A 65 -6.62 -9.29 3.26
C THR A 65 -7.38 -8.08 2.75
N GLU A 66 -7.08 -6.89 3.27
CA GLU A 66 -7.81 -5.67 2.94
C GLU A 66 -6.92 -4.44 2.98
N LEU A 67 -7.15 -3.53 2.04
CA LEU A 67 -6.57 -2.19 1.98
C LEU A 67 -7.71 -1.17 1.88
N GLN A 68 -7.74 -0.21 2.81
CA GLN A 68 -8.81 0.79 2.92
C GLN A 68 -8.28 2.21 2.84
#